data_AF-A0A4W4H1X3-F1
#
_entry.id   AF-A0A4W4H1X3-F1
#
_cell.length_a   1.000
_cell.length_b   1.000
_cell.length_c   1.000
_cell.angle_alpha   90.00
_cell.angle_beta   90.00
_cell.angle_gamma   90.00
#
_symmetry.space_group_name_H-M   'P 1'
#
loop_
_entity.id
_entity.type
_entity.pdbx_description
1 polymer ?
#
loop_
_entity_poly.entity_id
_entity_poly.type
_entity_poly.pdbx_seq_one_letter_code
_entity_poly.pdbx_strand_id
1 'polypeptide(L)'
;IPSYLGTLPADDFYNGSRAALAGGTTMIIDHVCVQQGESLLQAFEQWQDVADSKCCCDYSLHVDISYWTDSVRDELQTLIQEKGVNSFQVFMTHKDTCQLSDAQLYEVMDYLRDLGGIVLVHAENGDLIAQLESEAVFRAVTLGNCTNCPVYITKVMSKGAADIVATARKKGSVVFGEPITASIATDGTHYWSKNWAKAAAFVMSPPLNPDPTTPDHLISMLACGDLQVLGSAHCVYSIAQKAIGKDNFTLIPEGANGIEERMSFIWDKGVAAGKMDENQFVAVTSTNAAKLFNLYPCKGRVAVGSDADLVIWDSDKIRTITAKSHHSASATRGVSRAMYDGPVCEVSLASKYLTPATSTKTSPAKNQPLAIRNLHLSNFSLSVSQEDESGPRRACHRIVAPPGGRSNITSLG
;
A
#
# COMPACT_ATOMS: atom_id res chain seq x y z
N ILE A 1 -20.93 -1.51 2.66
CA ILE A 1 -19.72 -2.27 2.26
C ILE A 1 -20.16 -3.69 1.90
N PRO A 2 -20.16 -4.03 0.60
CA PRO A 2 -20.46 -5.36 0.09
C PRO A 2 -19.51 -6.41 0.68
N SER A 3 -20.02 -7.62 0.86
CA SER A 3 -19.28 -8.74 1.40
C SER A 3 -18.60 -9.53 0.27
N TYR A 4 -17.35 -9.95 0.50
CA TYR A 4 -16.66 -10.87 -0.40
C TYR A 4 -17.07 -12.29 -0.03
N LEU A 5 -17.64 -13.04 -0.97
CA LEU A 5 -18.20 -14.38 -0.72
C LEU A 5 -19.18 -14.43 0.47
N GLY A 6 -19.94 -13.35 0.71
CA GLY A 6 -20.90 -13.29 1.81
C GLY A 6 -20.31 -12.97 3.19
N THR A 7 -19.00 -12.73 3.30
CA THR A 7 -18.33 -12.30 4.54
C THR A 7 -17.64 -10.95 4.41
N LEU A 8 -17.61 -10.19 5.51
CA LEU A 8 -16.82 -8.95 5.61
C LEU A 8 -15.41 -9.23 6.15
N PRO A 9 -14.40 -8.41 5.82
CA PRO A 9 -13.11 -8.44 6.49
C PRO A 9 -13.27 -8.27 8.02
N ALA A 10 -12.34 -8.86 8.77
CA ALA A 10 -12.35 -8.82 10.23
C ALA A 10 -11.99 -7.43 10.77
N ASP A 11 -11.13 -6.68 10.09
CA ASP A 11 -10.82 -5.30 10.39
C ASP A 11 -11.75 -4.37 9.61
N ASP A 12 -12.48 -3.52 10.32
CA ASP A 12 -13.22 -2.38 9.77
C ASP A 12 -12.36 -1.11 9.81
N PHE A 13 -12.89 0.02 9.32
CA PHE A 13 -12.18 1.30 9.34
C PHE A 13 -11.61 1.68 10.71
N TYR A 14 -12.31 1.35 11.81
CA TYR A 14 -11.81 1.65 13.15
C TYR A 14 -10.61 0.78 13.52
N ASN A 15 -10.72 -0.54 13.39
CA ASN A 15 -9.62 -1.44 13.78
C ASN A 15 -8.43 -1.33 12.81
N GLY A 16 -8.69 -1.24 11.51
CA GLY A 16 -7.65 -1.11 10.47
C GLY A 16 -6.83 0.17 10.61
N SER A 17 -7.49 1.34 10.77
CA SER A 17 -6.78 2.61 10.96
C SER A 17 -6.05 2.70 12.31
N ARG A 18 -6.59 2.08 13.38
CA ARG A 18 -5.88 1.97 14.66
C ARG A 18 -4.62 1.11 14.52
N ALA A 19 -4.69 0.01 13.78
CA ALA A 19 -3.54 -0.84 13.46
C ALA A 19 -2.52 -0.08 12.59
N ALA A 20 -2.99 0.71 11.61
CA ALA A 20 -2.15 1.60 10.81
C ALA A 20 -1.35 2.56 11.70
N LEU A 21 -2.02 3.29 12.60
CA LEU A 21 -1.39 4.23 13.53
C LEU A 21 -0.39 3.54 14.46
N ALA A 22 -0.72 2.36 14.98
CA ALA A 22 0.20 1.58 15.81
C ALA A 22 1.50 1.19 15.07
N GLY A 23 1.40 1.00 13.76
CA GLY A 23 2.51 0.73 12.84
C GLY A 23 3.25 1.95 12.31
N GLY A 24 2.81 3.17 12.63
CA GLY A 24 3.35 4.42 12.10
C GLY A 24 2.73 4.91 10.78
N THR A 25 1.67 4.28 10.28
CA THR A 25 0.93 4.77 9.11
C THR A 25 -0.19 5.72 9.55
N THR A 26 -0.15 6.98 9.11
CA THR A 26 -1.08 8.05 9.53
C THR A 26 -2.17 8.37 8.51
N MET A 27 -2.12 7.77 7.33
CA MET A 27 -3.16 7.90 6.31
C MET A 27 -3.36 6.59 5.56
N ILE A 28 -4.61 6.27 5.24
CA ILE A 28 -4.98 5.12 4.40
C ILE A 28 -5.70 5.58 3.13
N ILE A 29 -5.55 4.86 2.03
CA ILE A 29 -6.41 5.01 0.85
C ILE A 29 -7.07 3.65 0.63
N ASP A 30 -8.38 3.59 0.83
CA ASP A 30 -9.15 2.34 0.77
C ASP A 30 -9.83 2.17 -0.59
N HIS A 31 -10.24 0.95 -0.92
CA HIS A 31 -10.93 0.64 -2.18
C HIS A 31 -12.44 0.61 -1.97
N VAL A 32 -13.17 1.47 -2.68
CA VAL A 32 -14.61 1.35 -2.84
C VAL A 32 -14.89 0.21 -3.82
N CYS A 33 -15.16 -0.98 -3.29
CA CYS A 33 -15.47 -2.14 -4.13
C CYS A 33 -16.92 -2.08 -4.61
N VAL A 34 -17.12 -1.90 -5.92
CA VAL A 34 -18.44 -1.75 -6.55
C VAL A 34 -18.90 -3.06 -7.18
N GLN A 35 -20.11 -3.51 -6.86
CA GLN A 35 -20.69 -4.70 -7.49
C GLN A 35 -21.14 -4.43 -8.93
N GLN A 36 -21.22 -5.49 -9.75
CA GLN A 36 -21.64 -5.33 -11.14
C GLN A 36 -23.07 -4.76 -11.23
N GLY A 37 -23.21 -3.62 -11.90
CA GLY A 37 -24.48 -2.89 -12.05
C GLY A 37 -24.83 -1.93 -10.90
N GLU A 38 -24.01 -1.83 -9.86
CA GLU A 38 -24.17 -0.86 -8.76
C GLU A 38 -23.58 0.50 -9.13
N SER A 39 -24.28 1.60 -8.82
CA SER A 39 -23.79 2.96 -9.02
C SER A 39 -22.48 3.21 -8.25
N LEU A 40 -21.45 3.71 -8.95
CA LEU A 40 -20.15 4.02 -8.36
C LEU A 40 -20.29 5.16 -7.32
N LEU A 41 -21.13 6.15 -7.61
CA LEU A 41 -21.38 7.27 -6.70
C LEU A 41 -22.07 6.80 -5.41
N GLN A 42 -23.07 5.93 -5.52
CA GLN A 42 -23.77 5.40 -4.34
C GLN A 42 -22.83 4.55 -3.48
N ALA A 43 -22.04 3.68 -4.10
CA ALA A 43 -21.05 2.87 -3.39
C ALA A 43 -20.00 3.76 -2.70
N PHE A 44 -19.53 4.82 -3.37
CA PHE A 44 -18.60 5.79 -2.81
C PHE A 44 -19.19 6.51 -1.60
N GLU A 45 -20.42 7.01 -1.67
CA GLU A 45 -21.07 7.72 -0.57
C GLU A 45 -21.27 6.81 0.64
N GLN A 46 -21.68 5.55 0.43
CA GLN A 46 -21.78 4.57 1.50
C GLN A 46 -20.43 4.28 2.16
N TRP A 47 -19.36 4.14 1.38
CA TRP A 47 -18.01 3.93 1.91
C TRP A 47 -17.54 5.13 2.71
N GLN A 48 -17.80 6.32 2.17
CA GLN A 48 -17.46 7.58 2.81
C GLN A 48 -18.14 7.68 4.17
N ASP A 49 -19.45 7.46 4.27
CA ASP A 49 -20.20 7.56 5.53
C ASP A 49 -19.65 6.60 6.61
N VAL A 50 -19.27 5.38 6.21
CA VAL A 50 -18.70 4.39 7.14
C VAL A 50 -17.29 4.80 7.59
N ALA A 51 -16.48 5.34 6.69
CA ALA A 51 -15.13 5.77 7.01
C ALA A 51 -15.12 7.04 7.88
N ASP A 52 -15.93 8.05 7.53
CA ASP A 52 -16.09 9.31 8.29
C ASP A 52 -16.53 9.05 9.74
N SER A 53 -17.31 7.99 9.97
CA SER A 53 -17.81 7.63 11.31
C SER A 53 -16.85 6.78 12.16
N LYS A 54 -15.81 6.18 11.57
CA LYS A 54 -15.00 5.15 12.24
C LYS A 54 -13.49 5.32 12.14
N CYS A 55 -12.97 5.97 11.11
CA CYS A 55 -11.54 6.00 10.85
C CYS A 55 -10.80 6.82 11.93
N CYS A 56 -9.67 6.31 12.40
CA CYS A 56 -8.86 6.91 13.47
C CYS A 56 -7.77 7.85 12.94
N CYS A 57 -7.49 7.79 11.66
CA CYS A 57 -6.48 8.58 10.96
C CYS A 57 -7.08 9.11 9.64
N ASP A 58 -6.43 10.07 9.00
CA ASP A 58 -6.94 10.60 7.74
C ASP A 58 -7.04 9.51 6.67
N TYR A 59 -7.96 9.70 5.72
CA TYR A 59 -8.16 8.72 4.67
C TYR A 59 -8.57 9.36 3.33
N SER A 60 -8.44 8.57 2.27
CA SER A 60 -9.02 8.84 0.96
C SER A 60 -9.54 7.54 0.35
N LEU A 61 -10.10 7.59 -0.86
CA LEU A 61 -10.75 6.44 -1.51
C LEU A 61 -10.33 6.32 -2.98
N HIS A 62 -9.90 5.13 -3.37
CA HIS A 62 -9.92 4.66 -4.75
C HIS A 62 -11.33 4.12 -5.07
N VAL A 63 -11.76 4.21 -6.34
CA VAL A 63 -13.05 3.62 -6.77
C VAL A 63 -12.80 2.52 -7.79
N ASP A 64 -13.31 1.32 -7.50
CA ASP A 64 -13.17 0.16 -8.36
C ASP A 64 -14.18 0.20 -9.52
N ILE A 65 -13.72 0.00 -10.76
CA ILE A 65 -14.54 -0.08 -11.97
C ILE A 65 -14.67 -1.56 -12.36
N SER A 66 -15.77 -2.18 -11.94
CA SER A 66 -16.07 -3.60 -12.21
C SER A 66 -16.85 -3.84 -13.51
N TYR A 67 -17.34 -2.79 -14.16
CA TYR A 67 -18.04 -2.83 -15.43
C TYR A 67 -17.96 -1.48 -16.15
N TRP A 68 -18.28 -1.44 -17.45
CA TRP A 68 -18.12 -0.25 -18.27
C TRP A 68 -19.37 0.06 -19.11
N THR A 69 -19.99 1.22 -18.85
CA THR A 69 -21.16 1.75 -19.55
C THR A 69 -21.11 3.29 -19.61
N ASP A 70 -21.98 3.92 -20.40
CA ASP A 70 -22.06 5.38 -20.47
C ASP A 70 -22.41 6.02 -19.12
N SER A 71 -23.27 5.38 -18.33
CA SER A 71 -23.57 5.83 -16.96
C SER A 71 -22.32 5.84 -16.07
N VAL A 72 -21.44 4.86 -16.20
CA VAL A 72 -20.17 4.83 -15.44
C VAL A 72 -19.29 6.03 -15.84
N ARG A 73 -19.24 6.39 -17.13
CA ARG A 73 -18.49 7.56 -17.60
C ARG A 73 -18.96 8.85 -16.90
N ASP A 74 -20.26 9.07 -16.84
CA ASP A 74 -20.86 10.25 -16.20
C ASP A 74 -20.58 10.28 -14.68
N GLU A 75 -20.67 9.12 -14.01
CA GLU A 75 -20.36 9.00 -12.58
C GLU A 75 -18.88 9.29 -12.28
N LEU A 76 -17.95 8.85 -13.15
CA LEU A 76 -16.52 9.15 -13.01
C LEU A 76 -16.22 10.64 -13.08
N GLN A 77 -16.90 11.40 -13.95
CA GLN A 77 -16.74 12.85 -13.98
C GLN A 77 -17.14 13.48 -12.65
N THR A 78 -18.28 13.05 -12.10
CA THR A 78 -18.78 13.54 -10.82
C THR A 78 -17.82 13.19 -9.68
N LEU A 79 -17.30 11.96 -9.65
CA LEU A 79 -16.33 11.52 -8.65
C LEU A 79 -15.04 12.36 -8.67
N ILE A 80 -14.54 12.71 -9.85
CA ILE A 80 -13.35 13.54 -10.00
C ILE A 80 -13.61 15.00 -9.65
N GLN A 81 -14.67 15.58 -10.22
CA GLN A 81 -14.92 17.02 -10.15
C GLN A 81 -15.51 17.46 -8.80
N GLU A 82 -16.37 16.63 -8.22
CA GLU A 82 -17.17 17.00 -7.04
C GLU A 82 -16.76 16.24 -5.78
N LYS A 83 -16.30 14.99 -5.91
CA LYS A 83 -15.96 14.14 -4.76
C LYS A 83 -14.45 14.07 -4.46
N GLY A 84 -13.61 14.54 -5.40
CA GLY A 84 -12.15 14.63 -5.26
C GLY A 84 -11.41 13.29 -5.35
N VAL A 85 -12.01 12.29 -6.00
CA VAL A 85 -11.36 11.02 -6.32
C VAL A 85 -10.53 11.19 -7.59
N ASN A 86 -9.28 10.73 -7.59
CA ASN A 86 -8.40 10.85 -8.76
C ASN A 86 -7.81 9.52 -9.22
N SER A 87 -8.25 8.40 -8.65
CA SER A 87 -7.64 7.09 -8.83
C SER A 87 -8.70 6.00 -8.87
N PHE A 88 -8.63 5.17 -9.92
CA PHE A 88 -9.67 4.19 -10.24
C PHE A 88 -9.04 2.85 -10.56
N GLN A 89 -9.54 1.77 -9.95
CA GLN A 89 -9.01 0.44 -10.17
C GLN A 89 -9.80 -0.35 -11.20
N VAL A 90 -9.10 -0.98 -12.14
CA VAL A 90 -9.65 -1.94 -13.09
C VAL A 90 -9.03 -3.33 -12.86
N PHE A 91 -9.76 -4.37 -13.25
CA PHE A 91 -9.35 -5.76 -13.04
C PHE A 91 -9.18 -6.47 -14.38
N MET A 92 -8.07 -7.18 -14.52
CA MET A 92 -7.81 -8.09 -15.65
C MET A 92 -8.13 -9.56 -15.30
N THR A 93 -8.59 -9.78 -14.07
CA THR A 93 -8.93 -11.09 -13.48
C THR A 93 -10.28 -11.05 -12.77
N HIS A 94 -10.67 -12.17 -12.15
CA HIS A 94 -12.01 -12.43 -11.62
C HIS A 94 -13.07 -12.39 -12.73
N LYS A 95 -12.90 -13.31 -13.69
CA LYS A 95 -13.84 -13.53 -14.79
C LYS A 95 -15.27 -13.65 -14.28
N ASP A 96 -16.21 -13.13 -15.07
CA ASP A 96 -17.65 -13.10 -14.78
C ASP A 96 -18.05 -12.24 -13.56
N THR A 97 -17.13 -11.52 -12.91
CA THR A 97 -17.44 -10.64 -11.78
C THR A 97 -16.98 -9.19 -11.99
N CYS A 98 -15.68 -8.95 -12.19
CA CYS A 98 -15.15 -7.59 -12.40
C CYS A 98 -14.11 -7.48 -13.52
N GLN A 99 -13.76 -8.59 -14.19
CA GLN A 99 -12.80 -8.58 -15.30
C GLN A 99 -13.28 -7.71 -16.46
N LEU A 100 -12.48 -6.73 -16.86
CA LEU A 100 -12.69 -5.95 -18.08
C LEU A 100 -11.95 -6.57 -19.27
N SER A 101 -12.56 -6.50 -20.45
CA SER A 101 -11.89 -6.83 -21.71
C SER A 101 -10.85 -5.78 -22.10
N ASP A 102 -9.90 -6.11 -22.97
CA ASP A 102 -8.89 -5.16 -23.47
C ASP A 102 -9.51 -3.91 -24.12
N ALA A 103 -10.65 -4.07 -24.81
CA ALA A 103 -11.37 -2.94 -25.41
C ALA A 103 -11.92 -2.00 -24.34
N GLN A 104 -12.51 -2.54 -23.28
CA GLN A 104 -13.00 -1.74 -22.14
C GLN A 104 -11.85 -1.09 -21.37
N LEU A 105 -10.74 -1.81 -21.15
CA LEU A 105 -9.54 -1.26 -20.51
C LEU A 105 -8.99 -0.08 -21.33
N TYR A 106 -8.90 -0.22 -22.65
CA TYR A 106 -8.48 0.86 -23.54
C TYR A 106 -9.40 2.08 -23.42
N GLU A 107 -10.72 1.88 -23.46
CA GLU A 107 -11.68 2.98 -23.33
C GLU A 107 -11.64 3.66 -21.96
N VAL A 108 -11.46 2.91 -20.87
CA VAL A 108 -11.32 3.45 -19.51
C VAL A 108 -10.05 4.29 -19.41
N MET A 109 -8.91 3.77 -19.90
CA MET A 109 -7.63 4.48 -19.89
C MET A 109 -7.66 5.75 -20.74
N ASP A 110 -8.24 5.68 -21.94
CA ASP A 110 -8.42 6.83 -22.83
C ASP A 110 -9.28 7.92 -22.18
N TYR A 111 -10.39 7.52 -21.55
CA TYR A 111 -11.32 8.43 -20.89
C TYR A 111 -10.72 9.08 -19.62
N LEU A 112 -10.10 8.29 -18.74
CA LEU A 112 -9.52 8.79 -17.49
C LEU A 112 -8.30 9.66 -17.73
N ARG A 113 -7.51 9.42 -18.79
CA ARG A 113 -6.43 10.32 -19.21
C ARG A 113 -6.94 11.74 -19.41
N ASP A 114 -8.06 11.91 -20.14
CA ASP A 114 -8.59 13.24 -20.48
C ASP A 114 -9.12 13.97 -19.23
N LEU A 115 -9.61 13.21 -18.25
CA LEU A 115 -10.05 13.73 -16.95
C LEU A 115 -8.91 13.92 -15.94
N GLY A 116 -7.70 13.43 -16.23
CA GLY A 116 -6.54 13.49 -15.34
C GLY A 116 -6.59 12.50 -14.17
N GLY A 117 -7.33 11.40 -14.32
CA GLY A 117 -7.36 10.30 -13.36
C GLY A 117 -6.20 9.31 -13.56
N ILE A 118 -5.85 8.60 -12.49
CA ILE A 118 -4.85 7.52 -12.49
C ILE A 118 -5.56 6.18 -12.57
N VAL A 119 -5.13 5.32 -13.48
CA VAL A 119 -5.65 3.96 -13.62
C VAL A 119 -4.79 2.99 -12.82
N LEU A 120 -5.38 2.43 -11.78
CA LEU A 120 -4.83 1.32 -11.00
C LEU A 120 -5.25 0.02 -11.69
N VAL A 121 -4.34 -0.94 -11.78
CA VAL A 121 -4.61 -2.21 -12.44
C VAL A 121 -4.27 -3.36 -11.51
N HIS A 122 -5.28 -4.18 -11.20
CA HIS A 122 -5.06 -5.52 -10.67
C HIS A 122 -4.76 -6.45 -11.85
N ALA A 123 -3.48 -6.70 -12.07
CA ALA A 123 -2.96 -7.32 -13.29
C ALA A 123 -2.67 -8.82 -13.11
N GLU A 124 -3.69 -9.65 -13.28
CA GLU A 124 -3.55 -11.10 -13.52
C GLU A 124 -4.38 -11.48 -14.75
N ASN A 125 -4.00 -12.53 -15.46
CA ASN A 125 -4.80 -13.02 -16.58
C ASN A 125 -5.97 -13.86 -16.08
N GLY A 126 -7.20 -13.33 -16.11
CA GLY A 126 -8.38 -14.03 -15.61
C GLY A 126 -8.85 -15.24 -16.43
N ASP A 127 -8.31 -15.45 -17.64
CA ASP A 127 -8.65 -16.61 -18.47
C ASP A 127 -7.74 -17.82 -18.23
N LEU A 128 -6.62 -17.63 -17.52
CA LEU A 128 -5.56 -18.63 -17.37
C LEU A 128 -5.15 -18.79 -15.90
N ILE A 129 -4.85 -20.02 -15.46
CA ILE A 129 -4.56 -20.32 -14.05
C ILE A 129 -3.06 -20.11 -13.71
N ALA A 130 -2.82 -19.30 -12.67
CA ALA A 130 -1.68 -19.29 -11.73
C ALA A 130 -0.26 -18.90 -12.17
N GLN A 131 0.00 -18.30 -13.33
CA GLN A 131 1.38 -17.86 -13.67
C GLN A 131 1.50 -16.66 -14.62
N LEU A 132 0.56 -15.71 -14.57
CA LEU A 132 0.41 -14.68 -15.61
C LEU A 132 0.29 -13.23 -15.12
N GLU A 133 0.68 -12.97 -13.87
CA GLU A 133 0.85 -11.57 -13.43
C GLU A 133 1.73 -10.80 -14.44
N SER A 134 2.88 -11.36 -14.82
CA SER A 134 3.77 -10.77 -15.83
C SER A 134 3.11 -10.48 -17.18
N GLU A 135 2.29 -11.40 -17.70
CA GLU A 135 1.60 -11.18 -18.98
C GLU A 135 0.58 -10.05 -18.89
N ALA A 136 -0.24 -10.07 -17.84
CA ALA A 136 -1.25 -9.05 -17.61
C ALA A 136 -0.60 -7.67 -17.37
N VAL A 137 0.51 -7.61 -16.62
CA VAL A 137 1.29 -6.38 -16.42
C VAL A 137 1.83 -5.87 -17.76
N PHE A 138 2.41 -6.73 -18.60
CA PHE A 138 2.89 -6.35 -19.92
C PHE A 138 1.77 -5.79 -20.81
N ARG A 139 0.60 -6.45 -20.80
CA ARG A 139 -0.56 -6.02 -21.57
C ARG A 139 -1.15 -4.71 -21.06
N ALA A 140 -1.30 -4.54 -19.74
CA ALA A 140 -1.74 -3.29 -19.11
C ALA A 140 -0.82 -2.11 -19.49
N VAL A 141 0.50 -2.31 -19.40
CA VAL A 141 1.49 -1.31 -19.82
C VAL A 141 1.37 -0.98 -21.30
N THR A 142 1.16 -1.99 -22.16
CA THR A 142 0.98 -1.80 -23.59
C THR A 142 -0.25 -0.95 -23.90
N LEU A 143 -1.39 -1.25 -23.26
CA LEU A 143 -2.63 -0.47 -23.39
C LEU A 143 -2.46 0.96 -22.87
N GLY A 144 -1.80 1.14 -21.72
CA GLY A 144 -1.47 2.45 -21.17
C GLY A 144 -0.60 3.30 -22.12
N ASN A 145 0.39 2.68 -22.76
CA ASN A 145 1.22 3.35 -23.77
C ASN A 145 0.40 3.74 -25.02
N CYS A 146 -0.49 2.86 -25.50
CA CYS A 146 -1.33 3.14 -26.66
C CYS A 146 -2.33 4.28 -26.41
N THR A 147 -2.75 4.46 -25.16
CA THR A 147 -3.65 5.54 -24.74
C THR A 147 -2.90 6.75 -24.19
N ASN A 148 -1.58 6.70 -23.99
CA ASN A 148 -0.83 7.72 -23.27
C ASN A 148 -1.40 8.00 -21.85
N CYS A 149 -1.96 6.97 -21.21
CA CYS A 149 -2.46 7.02 -19.84
C CYS A 149 -1.38 6.51 -18.87
N PRO A 150 -1.09 7.23 -17.77
CA PRO A 150 -0.29 6.68 -16.67
C PRO A 150 -0.96 5.43 -16.08
N VAL A 151 -0.17 4.38 -15.88
CA VAL A 151 -0.66 3.10 -15.30
C VAL A 151 0.00 2.84 -13.95
N TYR A 152 -0.80 2.47 -12.95
CA TYR A 152 -0.33 2.05 -11.63
C TYR A 152 -0.62 0.57 -11.42
N ILE A 153 0.41 -0.27 -11.38
CA ILE A 153 0.28 -1.71 -11.13
C ILE A 153 0.21 -1.94 -9.62
N THR A 154 -0.98 -2.31 -9.14
CA THR A 154 -1.19 -2.68 -7.74
C THR A 154 -0.69 -4.10 -7.46
N LYS A 155 -0.32 -4.36 -6.20
CA LYS A 155 0.05 -5.69 -5.71
C LYS A 155 1.05 -6.42 -6.62
N VAL A 156 2.22 -5.82 -6.83
CA VAL A 156 3.34 -6.50 -7.52
C VAL A 156 3.86 -7.62 -6.62
N MET A 157 3.61 -8.86 -7.02
CA MET A 157 3.89 -10.08 -6.24
C MET A 157 5.04 -10.92 -6.80
N SER A 158 5.49 -10.67 -8.03
CA SER A 158 6.56 -11.46 -8.67
C SER A 158 7.68 -10.62 -9.26
N LYS A 159 8.86 -11.25 -9.41
CA LYS A 159 10.01 -10.66 -10.09
C LYS A 159 9.71 -10.32 -11.54
N GLY A 160 9.01 -11.20 -12.26
CA GLY A 160 8.69 -10.99 -13.67
C GLY A 160 7.82 -9.76 -13.89
N ALA A 161 6.80 -9.55 -13.06
CA ALA A 161 5.99 -8.33 -13.08
C ALA A 161 6.83 -7.08 -12.77
N ALA A 162 7.67 -7.13 -11.73
CA ALA A 162 8.57 -6.03 -11.39
C ALA A 162 9.56 -5.69 -12.51
N ASP A 163 10.16 -6.70 -13.15
CA ASP A 163 11.11 -6.53 -14.26
C ASP A 163 10.46 -5.92 -15.49
N ILE A 164 9.18 -6.23 -15.75
CA ILE A 164 8.40 -5.63 -16.84
C ILE A 164 8.13 -4.16 -16.54
N VAL A 165 7.73 -3.81 -15.31
CA VAL A 165 7.57 -2.41 -14.88
C VAL A 165 8.90 -1.66 -15.07
N ALA A 166 10.01 -2.20 -14.56
CA ALA A 166 11.33 -1.61 -14.70
C ALA A 166 11.74 -1.40 -16.17
N THR A 167 11.51 -2.41 -17.01
CA THR A 167 11.83 -2.35 -18.44
C THR A 167 10.98 -1.31 -19.17
N ALA A 168 9.69 -1.22 -18.85
CA ALA A 168 8.80 -0.23 -19.44
C ALA A 168 9.20 1.19 -19.05
N ARG A 169 9.53 1.42 -17.76
CA ARG A 169 10.04 2.72 -17.29
C ARG A 169 11.33 3.13 -18.00
N LYS A 170 12.27 2.19 -18.20
CA LYS A 170 13.51 2.43 -18.97
C LYS A 170 13.26 2.80 -20.43
N LYS A 171 12.12 2.41 -21.00
CA LYS A 171 11.66 2.80 -22.35
C LYS A 171 10.89 4.12 -22.38
N GLY A 172 10.69 4.77 -21.24
CA GLY A 172 9.96 6.03 -21.12
C GLY A 172 8.46 5.88 -20.85
N SER A 173 7.95 4.66 -20.63
CA SER A 173 6.55 4.46 -20.23
C SER A 173 6.26 5.06 -18.87
N VAL A 174 5.12 5.73 -18.74
CA VAL A 174 4.63 6.27 -17.47
C VAL A 174 3.89 5.17 -16.71
N VAL A 175 4.65 4.28 -16.08
CA VAL A 175 4.13 3.19 -15.26
C VAL A 175 4.72 3.22 -13.85
N PHE A 176 3.86 2.94 -12.86
CA PHE A 176 4.21 2.79 -11.47
C PHE A 176 3.93 1.37 -11.00
N GLY A 177 4.70 0.89 -10.02
CA GLY A 177 4.52 -0.43 -9.42
C GLY A 177 4.50 -0.35 -7.91
N GLU A 178 3.53 -1.05 -7.32
CA GLU A 178 3.31 -1.14 -5.88
C GLU A 178 3.43 -2.60 -5.40
N PRO A 179 4.58 -3.03 -4.88
CA PRO A 179 4.62 -4.22 -4.04
C PRO A 179 3.86 -3.98 -2.73
N ILE A 180 3.47 -5.07 -2.07
CA ILE A 180 2.75 -5.01 -0.81
C ILE A 180 3.56 -5.62 0.32
N THR A 181 3.15 -5.33 1.55
CA THR A 181 3.83 -5.84 2.76
C THR A 181 4.02 -7.35 2.71
N ALA A 182 3.01 -8.11 2.27
CA ALA A 182 3.11 -9.55 2.15
C ALA A 182 4.20 -10.00 1.15
N SER A 183 4.32 -9.35 -0.02
CA SER A 183 5.29 -9.75 -1.05
C SER A 183 6.74 -9.40 -0.72
N ILE A 184 6.97 -8.45 0.18
CA ILE A 184 8.32 -8.13 0.67
C ILE A 184 8.66 -8.81 2.00
N ALA A 185 7.67 -9.33 2.73
CA ALA A 185 7.87 -9.94 4.04
C ALA A 185 8.00 -11.46 3.98
N THR A 186 7.36 -12.10 3.00
CA THR A 186 7.34 -13.56 2.89
C THR A 186 7.10 -14.06 1.46
N ASP A 187 7.05 -15.37 1.29
CA ASP A 187 6.90 -16.08 0.03
C ASP A 187 5.78 -17.14 0.07
N GLY A 188 5.52 -17.72 -1.11
CA GLY A 188 4.46 -18.69 -1.33
C GLY A 188 4.72 -20.06 -0.73
N THR A 189 5.90 -20.36 -0.19
CA THR A 189 6.20 -21.69 0.40
C THR A 189 5.23 -22.06 1.52
N HIS A 190 4.61 -21.06 2.15
CA HIS A 190 3.56 -21.23 3.14
C HIS A 190 2.32 -22.00 2.65
N TYR A 191 2.01 -21.95 1.35
CA TYR A 191 0.88 -22.68 0.77
C TYR A 191 1.03 -24.20 0.88
N TRP A 192 2.26 -24.72 0.99
CA TRP A 192 2.57 -26.14 1.15
C TRP A 192 2.64 -26.61 2.61
N SER A 193 2.24 -25.76 3.56
CA SER A 193 2.14 -26.14 4.97
C SER A 193 1.16 -27.31 5.16
N LYS A 194 1.58 -28.34 5.91
CA LYS A 194 0.69 -29.44 6.34
C LYS A 194 -0.46 -28.96 7.23
N ASN A 195 -0.30 -27.81 7.88
CA ASN A 195 -1.38 -27.15 8.59
C ASN A 195 -2.18 -26.29 7.61
N TRP A 196 -3.39 -26.73 7.29
CA TRP A 196 -4.32 -26.05 6.38
C TRP A 196 -4.61 -24.61 6.82
N ALA A 197 -4.82 -24.36 8.12
CA ALA A 197 -5.11 -23.01 8.61
C ALA A 197 -3.95 -22.05 8.37
N LYS A 198 -2.70 -22.55 8.51
CA LYS A 198 -1.51 -21.77 8.18
C LYS A 198 -1.44 -21.47 6.67
N ALA A 199 -1.67 -22.47 5.81
CA ALA A 199 -1.65 -22.27 4.37
C ALA A 199 -2.75 -21.28 3.90
N ALA A 200 -3.98 -21.47 4.40
CA ALA A 200 -5.14 -20.65 4.05
C ALA A 200 -5.00 -19.18 4.49
N ALA A 201 -4.25 -18.90 5.56
CA ALA A 201 -3.99 -17.54 6.04
C ALA A 201 -3.24 -16.67 5.01
N PHE A 202 -2.48 -17.27 4.11
CA PHE A 202 -1.71 -16.56 3.08
C PHE A 202 -2.43 -16.46 1.73
N VAL A 203 -3.63 -17.05 1.59
CA VAL A 203 -4.38 -17.05 0.32
C VAL A 203 -4.82 -15.62 0.00
N MET A 204 -4.33 -15.11 -1.14
CA MET A 204 -4.59 -13.78 -1.68
C MET A 204 -4.40 -13.79 -3.21
N SER A 205 -4.86 -12.72 -3.87
CA SER A 205 -4.69 -12.48 -5.31
C SER A 205 -4.00 -11.12 -5.53
N PRO A 206 -2.91 -11.06 -6.33
CA PRO A 206 -2.16 -12.22 -6.85
C PRO A 206 -1.51 -13.04 -5.71
N PRO A 207 -1.24 -14.35 -5.90
CA PRO A 207 -0.67 -15.19 -4.85
C PRO A 207 0.78 -14.80 -4.55
N LEU A 208 1.24 -15.09 -3.33
CA LEU A 208 2.66 -14.98 -2.99
C LEU A 208 3.50 -15.90 -3.89
N ASN A 209 4.61 -15.37 -4.40
CA ASN A 209 5.48 -16.13 -5.27
C ASN A 209 6.22 -17.23 -4.49
N PRO A 210 6.23 -18.50 -4.95
CA PRO A 210 6.92 -19.58 -4.25
C PRO A 210 8.45 -19.48 -4.29
N ASP A 211 9.05 -18.62 -5.12
CA ASP A 211 10.48 -18.34 -5.10
C ASP A 211 10.83 -17.50 -3.86
N PRO A 212 11.58 -18.06 -2.89
CA PRO A 212 11.91 -17.39 -1.62
C PRO A 212 12.85 -16.18 -1.79
N THR A 213 13.40 -15.96 -2.98
CA THR A 213 14.22 -14.79 -3.30
C THR A 213 13.41 -13.63 -3.90
N THR A 214 12.10 -13.81 -4.10
CA THR A 214 11.19 -12.75 -4.58
C THR A 214 11.14 -11.53 -3.65
N PRO A 215 10.99 -11.69 -2.31
CA PRO A 215 10.90 -10.54 -1.41
C PRO A 215 12.13 -9.65 -1.49
N ASP A 216 13.32 -10.26 -1.47
CA ASP A 216 14.60 -9.57 -1.55
C ASP A 216 14.75 -8.77 -2.86
N HIS A 217 14.29 -9.34 -3.98
CA HIS A 217 14.26 -8.70 -5.29
C HIS A 217 13.33 -7.48 -5.32
N LEU A 218 12.10 -7.62 -4.81
CA LEU A 218 11.14 -6.52 -4.75
C LEU A 218 11.62 -5.36 -3.88
N ILE A 219 12.31 -5.66 -2.77
CA ILE A 219 12.95 -4.62 -1.93
C ILE A 219 14.08 -3.92 -2.68
N SER A 220 14.90 -4.65 -3.44
CA SER A 220 15.92 -4.03 -4.29
C SER A 220 15.30 -3.12 -5.35
N MET A 221 14.16 -3.51 -5.94
CA MET A 221 13.43 -2.71 -6.92
C MET A 221 12.80 -1.44 -6.32
N LEU A 222 12.34 -1.50 -5.07
CA LEU A 222 11.96 -0.30 -4.31
C LEU A 222 13.17 0.60 -4.06
N ALA A 223 14.31 0.02 -3.67
CA ALA A 223 15.53 0.76 -3.35
C ALA A 223 16.13 1.48 -4.57
N CYS A 224 16.07 0.88 -5.78
CA CYS A 224 16.56 1.53 -7.00
C CYS A 224 15.50 2.39 -7.71
N GLY A 225 14.27 2.47 -7.19
CA GLY A 225 13.19 3.29 -7.74
C GLY A 225 12.48 2.68 -8.97
N ASP A 226 12.77 1.43 -9.32
CA ASP A 226 12.05 0.68 -10.35
C ASP A 226 10.61 0.36 -9.91
N LEU A 227 10.38 0.21 -8.59
CA LEU A 227 9.06 0.25 -7.92
C LEU A 227 9.00 1.48 -6.98
N GLN A 228 7.81 2.07 -6.79
CA GLN A 228 7.72 3.44 -6.22
C GLN A 228 7.02 3.53 -4.87
N VAL A 229 6.05 2.66 -4.59
CA VAL A 229 5.20 2.75 -3.41
C VAL A 229 5.11 1.39 -2.75
N LEU A 230 5.18 1.33 -1.42
CA LEU A 230 4.86 0.13 -0.67
C LEU A 230 3.47 0.23 -0.05
N GLY A 231 2.54 -0.60 -0.54
CA GLY A 231 1.21 -0.78 0.01
C GLY A 231 1.15 -1.89 1.09
N SER A 232 -0.02 -2.06 1.70
CA SER A 232 -0.28 -3.23 2.57
C SER A 232 -1.25 -4.24 1.93
N ALA A 233 -2.14 -3.79 1.04
CA ALA A 233 -3.31 -4.55 0.58
C ALA A 233 -4.03 -5.27 1.73
N HIS A 234 -4.16 -4.57 2.86
CA HIS A 234 -4.69 -5.13 4.09
C HIS A 234 -6.15 -5.52 3.93
N CYS A 235 -6.42 -6.82 3.99
CA CYS A 235 -7.76 -7.39 3.90
C CYS A 235 -7.76 -8.70 4.69
N VAL A 236 -8.08 -8.60 5.98
CA VAL A 236 -7.94 -9.72 6.90
C VAL A 236 -9.23 -10.51 7.06
N TYR A 237 -9.11 -11.83 7.10
CA TYR A 237 -10.19 -12.73 7.47
C TYR A 237 -9.70 -13.65 8.59
N SER A 238 -10.59 -13.94 9.54
CA SER A 238 -10.34 -14.95 10.56
C SER A 238 -10.20 -16.34 9.93
N ILE A 239 -9.53 -17.26 10.63
CA ILE A 239 -9.42 -18.67 10.19
C ILE A 239 -10.80 -19.31 9.99
N ALA A 240 -11.80 -18.92 10.79
CA ALA A 240 -13.17 -19.40 10.64
C ALA A 240 -13.80 -18.94 9.32
N GLN A 241 -13.56 -17.70 8.90
CA GLN A 241 -14.00 -17.18 7.60
C GLN A 241 -13.23 -17.84 6.45
N LYS A 242 -11.90 -18.01 6.59
CA LYS A 242 -11.08 -18.74 5.61
C LYS A 242 -11.57 -20.19 5.42
N ALA A 243 -12.13 -20.81 6.46
CA ALA A 243 -12.61 -22.20 6.43
C ALA A 243 -13.83 -22.45 5.55
N ILE A 244 -14.49 -21.39 5.03
CA ILE A 244 -15.51 -21.51 4.00
C ILE A 244 -14.98 -22.29 2.78
N GLY A 245 -13.71 -22.06 2.41
CA GLY A 245 -13.04 -22.75 1.30
C GLY A 245 -12.18 -23.93 1.71
N LYS A 246 -12.46 -24.60 2.84
CA LYS A 246 -11.62 -25.72 3.32
C LYS A 246 -11.48 -26.85 2.30
N ASP A 247 -12.58 -27.18 1.64
CA ASP A 247 -12.63 -28.27 0.65
C ASP A 247 -12.55 -27.76 -0.79
N ASN A 248 -12.50 -26.43 -1.00
CA ASN A 248 -12.31 -25.79 -2.30
C ASN A 248 -11.61 -24.43 -2.13
N PHE A 249 -10.36 -24.34 -2.60
CA PHE A 249 -9.53 -23.15 -2.40
C PHE A 249 -10.11 -21.89 -3.05
N THR A 250 -10.91 -22.03 -4.12
CA THR A 250 -11.54 -20.89 -4.81
C THR A 250 -12.60 -20.19 -3.96
N LEU A 251 -13.00 -20.80 -2.83
CA LEU A 251 -13.96 -20.25 -1.88
C LEU A 251 -13.28 -19.73 -0.61
N ILE A 252 -11.95 -19.72 -0.53
CA ILE A 252 -11.22 -19.11 0.57
C ILE A 252 -11.22 -17.59 0.33
N PRO A 253 -11.81 -16.77 1.23
CA PRO A 253 -11.72 -15.32 1.13
C PRO A 253 -10.28 -14.84 0.97
N GLU A 254 -9.99 -14.01 -0.02
CA GLU A 254 -8.64 -13.60 -0.38
C GLU A 254 -8.16 -12.39 0.43
N GLY A 255 -6.94 -12.45 0.95
CA GLY A 255 -6.32 -11.33 1.65
C GLY A 255 -5.51 -11.74 2.88
N ALA A 256 -4.65 -10.82 3.33
CA ALA A 256 -3.79 -10.97 4.50
C ALA A 256 -3.66 -9.65 5.28
N ASN A 257 -3.00 -9.72 6.44
CA ASN A 257 -2.62 -8.53 7.22
C ASN A 257 -1.37 -7.86 6.65
N GLY A 258 -1.02 -6.68 7.19
CA GLY A 258 0.19 -5.97 6.76
C GLY A 258 0.20 -4.49 7.09
N ILE A 259 -0.94 -3.88 7.43
CA ILE A 259 -1.03 -2.42 7.62
C ILE A 259 -0.20 -1.91 8.82
N GLU A 260 -0.15 -2.67 9.91
CA GLU A 260 0.62 -2.34 11.11
C GLU A 260 2.10 -2.67 10.92
N GLU A 261 2.40 -3.75 10.19
CA GLU A 261 3.74 -4.27 10.06
C GLU A 261 4.55 -3.59 8.94
N ARG A 262 3.87 -2.95 7.97
CA ARG A 262 4.43 -2.38 6.74
C ARG A 262 5.72 -1.59 6.95
N MET A 263 5.69 -0.60 7.84
CA MET A 263 6.84 0.29 8.06
C MET A 263 8.00 -0.43 8.74
N SER A 264 7.71 -1.30 9.70
CA SER A 264 8.76 -2.04 10.42
C SER A 264 9.46 -3.05 9.50
N PHE A 265 8.73 -3.73 8.62
CA PHE A 265 9.31 -4.69 7.69
C PHE A 265 10.25 -4.03 6.67
N ILE A 266 9.81 -2.94 6.02
CA ILE A 266 10.65 -2.27 5.03
C ILE A 266 11.82 -1.52 5.68
N TRP A 267 11.67 -1.07 6.93
CA TRP A 267 12.80 -0.58 7.72
C TRP A 267 13.84 -1.68 7.95
N ASP A 268 13.43 -2.84 8.46
CA ASP A 268 14.33 -3.96 8.74
C ASP A 268 15.01 -4.49 7.46
N LYS A 269 14.22 -4.86 6.46
CA LYS A 269 14.72 -5.53 5.25
C LYS A 269 15.26 -4.58 4.19
N GLY A 270 14.87 -3.31 4.23
CA GLY A 270 15.35 -2.27 3.32
C GLY A 270 16.49 -1.46 3.94
N VAL A 271 16.20 -0.75 5.03
CA VAL A 271 17.13 0.22 5.64
C VAL A 271 18.22 -0.46 6.45
N ALA A 272 17.85 -1.25 7.45
CA ALA A 272 18.82 -1.90 8.34
C ALA A 272 19.69 -2.93 7.61
N ALA A 273 19.14 -3.56 6.56
CA ALA A 273 19.90 -4.45 5.66
C ALA A 273 20.84 -3.71 4.69
N GLY A 274 20.80 -2.37 4.63
CA GLY A 274 21.67 -1.55 3.79
C GLY A 274 21.29 -1.52 2.31
N LYS A 275 20.04 -1.85 1.95
CA LYS A 275 19.54 -1.78 0.57
C LYS A 275 19.09 -0.38 0.18
N MET A 276 18.49 0.35 1.12
CA MET A 276 18.02 1.72 0.92
C MET A 276 18.37 2.61 2.12
N ASP A 277 18.49 3.92 1.92
CA ASP A 277 18.66 4.87 3.02
C ASP A 277 17.31 5.30 3.62
N GLU A 278 17.38 6.07 4.70
CA GLU A 278 16.20 6.59 5.41
C GLU A 278 15.35 7.55 4.56
N ASN A 279 15.94 8.26 3.59
CA ASN A 279 15.22 9.15 2.69
C ASN A 279 14.41 8.35 1.67
N GLN A 280 14.98 7.28 1.12
CA GLN A 280 14.31 6.33 0.25
C GLN A 280 13.18 5.60 0.99
N PHE A 281 13.40 5.22 2.25
CA PHE A 281 12.35 4.68 3.12
C PHE A 281 11.16 5.66 3.24
N VAL A 282 11.41 6.93 3.54
CA VAL A 282 10.35 7.96 3.58
C VAL A 282 9.65 8.08 2.23
N ALA A 283 10.41 8.02 1.12
CA ALA A 283 9.86 8.15 -0.22
C ALA A 283 8.86 7.04 -0.55
N VAL A 284 9.25 5.77 -0.38
CA VAL A 284 8.42 4.60 -0.75
C VAL A 284 7.26 4.35 0.22
N THR A 285 7.33 4.87 1.46
CA THR A 285 6.30 4.66 2.47
C THR A 285 5.28 5.80 2.58
N SER A 286 5.60 7.01 2.07
CA SER A 286 4.73 8.19 2.18
C SER A 286 4.82 9.16 1.00
N THR A 287 6.00 9.72 0.70
CA THR A 287 6.13 10.86 -0.22
C THR A 287 5.69 10.53 -1.64
N ASN A 288 6.02 9.35 -2.16
CA ASN A 288 5.66 8.96 -3.52
C ASN A 288 4.15 8.77 -3.66
N ALA A 289 3.50 8.12 -2.68
CA ALA A 289 2.05 8.00 -2.65
C ALA A 289 1.37 9.37 -2.58
N ALA A 290 1.87 10.27 -1.72
CA ALA A 290 1.34 11.63 -1.63
C ALA A 290 1.48 12.41 -2.95
N LYS A 291 2.59 12.26 -3.69
CA LYS A 291 2.75 12.88 -5.01
C LYS A 291 1.82 12.27 -6.06
N LEU A 292 1.74 10.94 -6.12
CA LEU A 292 0.92 10.23 -7.09
C LEU A 292 -0.56 10.55 -6.93
N PHE A 293 -1.06 10.52 -5.70
CA PHE A 293 -2.48 10.78 -5.41
C PHE A 293 -2.79 12.25 -5.12
N ASN A 294 -1.88 13.16 -5.51
CA ASN A 294 -2.05 14.62 -5.44
C ASN A 294 -2.38 15.15 -4.03
N LEU A 295 -1.67 14.65 -3.03
CA LEU A 295 -1.75 15.05 -1.61
C LEU A 295 -0.47 15.75 -1.12
N TYR A 296 0.56 15.84 -1.96
CA TYR A 296 1.83 16.47 -1.62
C TYR A 296 1.79 18.00 -1.84
N PRO A 297 2.36 18.83 -0.95
CA PRO A 297 3.12 18.49 0.25
C PRO A 297 2.27 18.44 1.54
N CYS A 298 0.94 18.49 1.47
CA CYS A 298 0.08 18.39 2.66
C CYS A 298 0.37 17.10 3.43
N LYS A 299 0.56 15.98 2.73
CA LYS A 299 1.05 14.71 3.25
C LYS A 299 2.45 14.35 2.72
N GLY A 300 3.13 13.46 3.46
CA GLY A 300 4.40 12.86 3.03
C GLY A 300 5.60 13.80 3.04
N ARG A 301 5.53 14.93 3.76
CA ARG A 301 6.64 15.87 3.96
C ARG A 301 6.57 16.53 5.34
N VAL A 302 7.72 16.65 6.01
CA VAL A 302 7.87 17.53 7.18
C VAL A 302 8.29 18.92 6.68
N ALA A 303 7.35 19.84 6.62
CA ALA A 303 7.58 21.23 6.22
C ALA A 303 6.53 22.17 6.84
N VAL A 304 6.85 23.46 6.92
CA VAL A 304 5.87 24.49 7.32
C VAL A 304 4.70 24.47 6.33
N GLY A 305 3.49 24.34 6.85
CA GLY A 305 2.25 24.28 6.05
C GLY A 305 1.81 22.86 5.65
N SER A 306 2.62 21.83 5.94
CA SER A 306 2.18 20.42 5.84
C SER A 306 1.37 20.00 7.07
N ASP A 307 0.56 18.96 6.93
CA ASP A 307 -0.20 18.41 8.06
C ASP A 307 0.75 17.78 9.09
N ALA A 308 0.36 17.83 10.37
CA ALA A 308 1.17 17.33 11.48
C ALA A 308 1.08 15.81 11.67
N ASP A 309 1.13 15.08 10.55
CA ASP A 309 1.14 13.62 10.50
C ASP A 309 2.56 13.10 10.67
N LEU A 310 2.98 12.94 11.92
CA LEU A 310 4.36 12.67 12.28
C LEU A 310 4.50 11.34 13.02
N VAL A 311 5.58 10.61 12.72
CA VAL A 311 5.97 9.39 13.41
C VAL A 311 7.33 9.63 14.05
N ILE A 312 7.41 9.42 15.36
CA ILE A 312 8.70 9.36 16.05
C ILE A 312 9.22 7.94 15.90
N TRP A 313 10.20 7.76 15.02
CA TRP A 313 10.77 6.46 14.69
C TRP A 313 12.03 6.18 15.51
N ASP A 314 12.03 5.09 16.28
CA ASP A 314 13.18 4.62 17.05
C ASP A 314 13.88 3.50 16.26
N SER A 315 15.03 3.83 15.65
CA SER A 315 15.79 2.93 14.78
C SER A 315 16.46 1.77 15.49
N ASP A 316 16.71 1.90 16.80
CA ASP A 316 17.48 0.93 17.58
C ASP A 316 16.58 -0.10 18.28
N LYS A 317 15.27 0.14 18.27
CA LYS A 317 14.29 -0.71 18.96
C LYS A 317 13.95 -1.95 18.16
N ILE A 318 14.30 -3.10 18.72
CA ILE A 318 13.93 -4.41 18.19
C ILE A 318 12.53 -4.80 18.70
N ARG A 319 11.66 -5.26 17.80
CA ARG A 319 10.32 -5.75 18.12
C ARG A 319 10.09 -7.11 17.47
N THR A 320 9.63 -8.07 18.26
CA THR A 320 9.08 -9.33 17.74
C THR A 320 7.58 -9.12 17.47
N ILE A 321 7.17 -9.29 16.22
CA ILE A 321 5.76 -9.15 15.82
C ILE A 321 5.06 -10.50 16.03
N THR A 322 4.01 -10.50 16.85
CA THR A 322 3.19 -11.70 17.11
C THR A 322 1.71 -11.36 16.98
N ALA A 323 0.87 -12.36 16.66
CA ALA A 323 -0.59 -12.19 16.66
C ALA A 323 -1.17 -11.78 18.03
N LYS A 324 -0.43 -12.03 19.13
CA LYS A 324 -0.85 -11.64 20.49
C LYS A 324 -0.57 -10.16 20.79
N SER A 325 0.35 -9.53 20.05
CA SER A 325 0.82 -8.17 20.29
C SER A 325 0.39 -7.16 19.24
N HIS A 326 -0.26 -7.60 18.15
CA HIS A 326 -0.75 -6.71 17.10
C HIS A 326 -2.16 -6.18 17.41
N HIS A 327 -2.55 -5.08 16.76
CA HIS A 327 -3.81 -4.36 16.99
C HIS A 327 -4.91 -4.72 15.99
N SER A 328 -4.59 -5.54 14.97
CA SER A 328 -5.55 -6.14 14.03
C SER A 328 -6.54 -7.05 14.76
N ALA A 329 -7.83 -6.93 14.43
CA ALA A 329 -8.93 -7.73 14.99
C ALA A 329 -8.94 -9.18 14.47
N SER A 330 -8.05 -9.53 13.54
CA SER A 330 -7.84 -10.92 13.11
C SER A 330 -7.43 -11.84 14.28
N ALA A 331 -6.84 -11.28 15.35
CA ALA A 331 -6.62 -11.97 16.61
C ALA A 331 -7.76 -11.70 17.61
N THR A 332 -8.40 -12.79 18.04
CA THR A 332 -9.24 -12.91 19.25
C THR A 332 -10.68 -12.38 19.21
N ARG A 333 -11.61 -13.26 18.80
CA ARG A 333 -12.88 -13.44 19.53
C ARG A 333 -13.04 -14.93 19.89
N GLY A 334 -13.11 -15.19 21.19
CA GLY A 334 -13.09 -16.53 21.76
C GLY A 334 -14.28 -17.38 21.30
N VAL A 335 -13.99 -18.44 20.55
CA VAL A 335 -14.80 -19.65 20.50
C VAL A 335 -13.91 -20.76 21.05
N SER A 336 -14.43 -21.59 21.96
CA SER A 336 -13.68 -22.58 22.74
C SER A 336 -13.08 -23.70 21.86
N ARG A 337 -12.01 -23.42 21.12
CA ARG A 337 -11.13 -24.39 20.47
C ARG A 337 -9.70 -23.84 20.52
N ALA A 338 -8.75 -24.75 20.70
CA ALA A 338 -7.36 -24.51 21.12
C ALA A 338 -6.71 -23.24 20.56
N MET A 339 -6.03 -22.50 21.44
CA MET A 339 -5.22 -21.32 21.11
C MET A 339 -4.23 -21.66 20.00
N TYR A 340 -4.29 -20.93 18.88
CA TYR A 340 -3.25 -21.00 17.85
C TYR A 340 -2.04 -20.19 18.31
N ASP A 341 -0.91 -20.88 18.53
CA ASP A 341 0.39 -20.34 18.95
C ASP A 341 1.47 -20.55 17.87
N GLY A 342 1.04 -20.57 16.60
CA GLY A 342 1.93 -20.84 15.47
C GLY A 342 2.86 -19.65 15.14
N PRO A 343 4.05 -19.91 14.58
CA PRO A 343 5.05 -18.87 14.34
C PRO A 343 4.57 -17.87 13.29
N VAL A 344 4.65 -16.59 13.66
CA VAL A 344 4.71 -15.41 12.78
C VAL A 344 6.18 -15.02 12.76
N CYS A 345 6.74 -14.80 11.57
CA CYS A 345 8.17 -14.63 11.26
C CYS A 345 9.07 -14.25 12.46
N GLU A 346 10.03 -15.12 12.83
CA GLU A 346 11.09 -14.75 13.79
C GLU A 346 12.05 -13.77 13.12
N VAL A 347 11.98 -12.49 13.49
CA VAL A 347 13.01 -11.52 13.15
C VAL A 347 14.15 -11.68 14.16
N SER A 348 15.10 -12.57 13.85
CA SER A 348 16.37 -12.66 14.57
C SER A 348 17.42 -11.81 13.83
N LEU A 349 17.83 -10.69 14.42
CA LEU A 349 18.96 -9.91 13.92
C LEU A 349 20.27 -10.54 14.42
N ALA A 350 21.08 -11.02 13.49
CA ALA A 350 22.51 -11.20 13.70
C ALA A 350 23.26 -10.35 12.69
N SER A 351 23.52 -9.09 13.02
CA SER A 351 24.75 -8.42 12.61
C SER A 351 25.02 -7.20 13.49
N LYS A 352 26.22 -7.18 14.06
CA LYS A 352 26.81 -5.97 14.62
C LYS A 352 27.11 -5.03 13.45
N TYR A 353 26.85 -3.75 13.62
CA TYR A 353 27.40 -2.68 12.78
C TYR A 353 28.84 -3.02 12.37
N LEU A 354 29.05 -3.34 11.09
CA LEU A 354 30.38 -3.35 10.50
C LEU A 354 30.66 -1.92 10.08
N THR A 355 31.40 -1.20 10.91
CA THR A 355 32.03 0.07 10.54
C THR A 355 32.75 -0.11 9.21
N PRO A 356 32.48 0.72 8.19
CA PRO A 356 33.21 0.70 6.94
C PRO A 356 34.71 0.89 7.21
N ALA A 357 35.54 0.04 6.61
CA ALA A 357 36.99 0.20 6.66
C ALA A 357 37.38 1.57 6.12
N THR A 358 38.12 2.34 6.92
CA THR A 358 38.67 3.65 6.52
C THR A 358 39.60 3.48 5.32
N SER A 359 39.17 4.01 4.17
CA SER A 359 40.03 4.17 3.00
C SER A 359 41.13 5.18 3.32
N THR A 360 42.37 4.71 3.41
CA THR A 360 43.56 5.55 3.51
C THR A 360 43.86 6.19 2.16
N LYS A 361 43.35 7.40 1.93
CA LYS A 361 44.01 8.39 1.06
C LYS A 361 44.06 9.73 1.77
N THR A 362 45.28 10.12 2.12
CA THR A 362 45.67 11.34 2.82
C THR A 362 45.55 12.58 1.93
N SER A 363 44.96 13.66 2.46
CA SER A 363 45.27 15.06 2.12
C SER A 363 45.01 15.95 3.34
N PRO A 364 45.80 17.02 3.57
CA PRO A 364 45.93 17.61 4.89
C PRO A 364 44.98 18.81 5.09
N ALA A 365 44.15 18.75 6.11
CA ALA A 365 43.53 19.94 6.70
C ALA A 365 43.42 19.75 8.22
N LYS A 366 43.76 20.82 8.95
CA LYS A 366 44.05 20.86 10.39
C LYS A 366 42.92 20.30 11.28
N ASN A 367 43.30 19.51 12.28
CA ASN A 367 42.48 19.06 13.40
C ASN A 367 41.87 20.24 14.18
N GLN A 368 40.55 20.31 14.23
CA GLN A 368 39.79 20.84 15.37
C GLN A 368 38.79 19.76 15.80
N PRO A 369 38.65 19.47 17.11
CA PRO A 369 37.65 18.51 17.56
C PRO A 369 36.24 19.08 17.32
N LEU A 370 35.36 18.27 16.70
CA LEU A 370 33.94 18.58 16.55
C LEU A 370 33.29 18.64 17.93
N ALA A 371 32.65 19.77 18.24
CA ALA A 371 31.93 19.98 19.48
C ALA A 371 30.71 19.05 19.55
N ILE A 372 30.68 18.17 20.56
CA ILE A 372 29.50 17.40 20.93
C ILE A 372 28.45 18.38 21.45
N ARG A 373 27.39 18.63 20.66
CA ARG A 373 26.23 19.40 21.13
C ARG A 373 25.29 18.47 21.90
N ASN A 374 25.24 18.67 23.22
CA ASN A 374 24.30 18.00 24.10
C ASN A 374 22.95 18.75 24.04
N LEU A 375 21.87 18.06 23.65
CA LEU A 375 20.56 18.66 23.40
C LEU A 375 19.84 19.14 24.68
N HIS A 376 20.42 18.90 25.87
CA HIS A 376 19.90 19.38 27.16
C HIS A 376 20.42 20.77 27.58
N LEU A 377 21.24 21.43 26.75
CA LEU A 377 21.78 22.77 27.02
C LEU A 377 21.35 23.82 25.98
N SER A 378 20.37 23.54 25.14
CA SER A 378 19.80 24.55 24.23
C SER A 378 18.85 25.46 25.00
N ASN A 379 19.19 26.74 25.09
CA ASN A 379 18.30 27.83 25.53
C ASN A 379 17.17 28.07 24.51
N PHE A 380 16.36 27.04 24.23
CA PHE A 380 15.09 27.21 23.52
C PHE A 380 14.13 27.92 24.48
N SER A 381 13.92 29.22 24.26
CA SER A 381 12.80 29.94 24.83
C SER A 381 11.71 29.99 23.76
N LEU A 382 10.55 29.42 24.06
CA LEU A 382 9.33 29.59 23.27
C LEU A 382 8.83 31.03 23.46
N SER A 383 9.28 31.95 22.61
CA SER A 383 8.71 33.29 22.53
C SER A 383 7.65 33.35 21.42
N VAL A 384 6.56 32.60 21.61
CA VAL A 384 5.28 32.84 20.92
C VAL A 384 4.20 32.52 21.94
N SER A 385 3.29 33.46 22.17
CA SER A 385 2.10 33.25 22.97
C SER A 385 1.33 32.04 22.43
N GLN A 386 1.13 31.04 23.28
CA GLN A 386 0.26 29.91 23.01
C GLN A 386 -1.17 30.45 22.91
N GLU A 387 -1.63 30.69 21.69
CA GLU A 387 -3.05 30.79 21.42
C GLU A 387 -3.61 29.37 21.49
N ASP A 388 -4.08 28.98 22.67
CA ASP A 388 -4.89 27.78 22.84
C ASP A 388 -6.22 28.01 22.09
N GLU A 389 -6.31 27.51 20.86
CA GLU A 389 -7.61 27.36 20.21
C GLU A 389 -8.45 26.37 21.03
N SER A 390 -9.35 26.91 21.85
CA SER A 390 -10.30 26.15 22.67
C SER A 390 -11.50 25.66 21.83
N GLY A 391 -11.23 24.82 20.83
CA GLY A 391 -12.24 24.07 20.08
C GLY A 391 -11.88 22.58 20.06
N PRO A 392 -12.87 21.67 20.03
CA PRO A 392 -12.57 20.25 19.83
C PRO A 392 -11.87 20.09 18.47
N ARG A 393 -10.57 19.71 18.49
CA ARG A 393 -9.85 19.35 17.27
C ARG A 393 -10.59 18.17 16.64
N ARG A 394 -11.02 18.35 15.40
CA ARG A 394 -11.81 17.38 14.64
C ARG A 394 -11.10 16.02 14.60
N ALA A 395 -11.84 14.97 14.94
CA ALA A 395 -11.43 13.59 14.70
C ALA A 395 -11.51 13.33 13.18
N CYS A 396 -10.40 12.88 12.58
CA CYS A 396 -10.28 12.33 11.21
C CYS A 396 -10.88 13.17 10.06
N HIS A 397 -10.10 13.45 9.03
CA HIS A 397 -10.62 14.11 7.83
C HIS A 397 -10.38 13.33 6.56
N ARG A 398 -11.44 13.20 5.75
CA ARG A 398 -11.30 12.84 4.34
C ARG A 398 -10.51 13.93 3.64
N ILE A 399 -9.41 13.56 2.99
CA ILE A 399 -8.61 14.49 2.22
C ILE A 399 -8.97 14.41 0.74
N VAL A 400 -9.36 15.56 0.24
CA VAL A 400 -9.73 15.83 -1.15
C VAL A 400 -8.53 16.55 -1.78
N ALA A 401 -8.21 16.26 -3.05
CA ALA A 401 -7.11 16.91 -3.76
C ALA A 401 -7.14 18.46 -3.58
N PRO A 402 -6.00 19.12 -3.29
CA PRO A 402 -5.95 20.56 -3.12
C PRO A 402 -6.24 21.28 -4.45
N PRO A 403 -6.73 22.54 -4.42
CA PRO A 403 -7.17 23.25 -5.62
C PRO A 403 -5.96 23.57 -6.50
N GLY A 404 -5.76 22.76 -7.55
CA GLY A 404 -4.57 22.90 -8.39
C GLY A 404 -4.43 21.86 -9.51
N GLY A 405 -5.55 21.27 -9.97
CA GLY A 405 -5.73 20.65 -11.28
C GLY A 405 -4.57 19.85 -11.89
N ARG A 406 -4.82 18.54 -12.03
CA ARG A 406 -4.01 17.51 -12.73
C ARG A 406 -2.81 17.00 -11.94
N SER A 407 -2.75 15.68 -11.77
CA SER A 407 -1.57 14.96 -11.27
C SER A 407 -0.38 15.25 -12.22
N ASN A 408 0.52 16.15 -11.83
CA ASN A 408 1.77 16.40 -12.57
C ASN A 408 2.76 15.25 -12.31
N ILE A 409 2.50 14.12 -12.96
CA ILE A 409 3.19 12.84 -12.81
C ILE A 409 4.63 12.87 -13.39
N THR A 410 4.99 13.91 -14.15
CA THR A 410 6.28 14.02 -14.84
C THR A 410 7.48 14.39 -13.96
N SER A 411 7.29 14.71 -12.67
CA SER A 411 8.36 15.16 -11.78
C SER A 411 8.94 14.08 -10.84
N LEU A 412 8.72 12.80 -11.13
CA LEU A 412 9.27 11.66 -10.35
C LEU A 412 10.57 11.06 -10.95
N GLY A 413 11.29 11.85 -11.76
CA GLY A 413 12.55 11.47 -12.39
C GLY A 413 13.78 11.69 -11.52
#